data_AF-A0A7V5C6C0-F1
#
_entry.id   AF-A0A7V5C6C0-F1
#
_cell.length_a   1.000
_cell.length_b   1.000
_cell.length_c   1.000
_cell.angle_alpha   90.00
_cell.angle_beta   90.00
_cell.angle_gamma   90.00
#
_symmetry.space_group_name_H-M   'P 1'
#
loop_
_entity.id
_entity.type
_entity.pdbx_description
1 polymer ?
#
loop_
_entity_poly.entity_id
_entity_poly.type
_entity_poly.pdbx_seq_one_letter_code
_entity_poly.pdbx_strand_id
1 'polypeptide(L)'
;MQTKIYKTVVTVFLILFIAFGGQNCAYAEDVFENFETGPGGFSEADGFAVSDGRYLFKGDGSDDSKVKVWAGGTAPGGTTPESDNSNYFQDFFVSVDTTWESGAKDVVYGIILCSHENTGGTPSYVRFLMETETAGGYKIDKREGDSYETIVDPHQSSLVNRINGAKNRLSVMKRGNEFSFYINDAKVSHHTIEGFDGGGIGLSVNHQLDVSFDNFLITSTDDPWIKKGGLFSMNVRGQLSVDGVKIETPGYVIAAFGPEGDYDCRGVADIVESSGEWRYNLPVSSDKRLGEDITFKTWNRDSGQFYNTKSKVSFKADTVFDMLTVDMRLCGHPEEIFEDFEIDAGGFWETGGFSVSDGRYLFKGNETNTFWIDAWAGGSDPGGIAPRPDNSNYFKDFFVSVDTLWEDGPENIGYGFTVCTYENTAKTVSYVRFLVAAATGIFKIDKNKADDSLGTIVDWTGSSLINRTNGSKNRLSIMKKGNAFTFYINDAKVSHQTIEGFDGGGIGLYMNNQLDVSFDNFRITSTDDPWVPKEGLFTMDVRGQICVDGLSVETPGYVVAAFGPDGDYDCRGIAD
;
A
#
# COMPACT_ATOMS: atom_id res chain seq x y z
N MET A 1 18.64 28.13 -75.57
CA MET A 1 19.31 28.30 -74.26
C MET A 1 19.02 29.71 -73.76
N GLN A 2 18.08 29.87 -72.84
CA GLN A 2 17.93 31.09 -72.04
C GLN A 2 17.32 30.69 -70.69
N THR A 3 18.14 30.85 -69.66
CA THR A 3 17.86 30.51 -68.26
C THR A 3 16.94 31.59 -67.68
N LYS A 4 15.70 31.24 -67.32
CA LYS A 4 14.81 32.12 -66.56
C LYS A 4 15.00 31.87 -65.08
N ILE A 5 15.54 32.87 -64.39
CA ILE A 5 15.64 32.94 -62.93
C ILE A 5 14.28 33.44 -62.42
N TYR A 6 13.58 32.63 -61.63
CA TYR A 6 12.40 33.08 -60.90
C TYR A 6 12.83 33.56 -59.51
N LYS A 7 12.62 34.86 -59.24
CA LYS A 7 12.76 35.46 -57.90
C LYS A 7 11.52 35.07 -57.08
N THR A 8 11.69 34.23 -56.07
CA THR A 8 10.69 34.03 -55.02
C THR A 8 10.79 35.19 -54.03
N VAL A 9 9.74 35.99 -53.92
CA VAL A 9 9.58 36.99 -52.87
C VAL A 9 9.07 36.27 -51.62
N VAL A 10 9.89 36.20 -50.59
CA VAL A 10 9.47 35.72 -49.26
C VAL A 10 9.02 36.94 -48.47
N THR A 11 7.71 37.09 -48.32
CA THR A 11 7.11 38.08 -47.40
C THR A 11 7.22 37.53 -45.98
N VAL A 12 8.11 38.10 -45.18
CA VAL A 12 8.22 37.80 -43.75
C VAL A 12 7.13 38.60 -43.01
N PHE A 13 6.13 37.92 -42.47
CA PHE A 13 5.22 38.51 -41.49
C PHE A 13 5.93 38.59 -40.15
N LEU A 14 6.33 39.79 -39.75
CA LEU A 14 6.79 40.09 -38.39
C LEU A 14 5.54 40.17 -37.50
N ILE A 15 5.22 39.09 -36.77
CA ILE A 15 4.18 39.11 -35.74
C ILE A 15 4.80 39.80 -34.52
N LEU A 16 4.41 41.06 -34.31
CA LEU A 16 4.72 41.83 -33.12
C LEU A 16 3.81 41.33 -31.98
N PHE A 17 4.33 40.50 -31.08
CA PHE A 17 3.66 40.19 -29.83
C PHE A 17 3.71 41.43 -28.93
N ILE A 18 2.57 42.12 -28.83
CA ILE A 18 2.34 43.11 -27.78
C ILE A 18 2.08 42.30 -26.51
N ALA A 19 3.06 42.26 -25.61
CA ALA A 19 2.92 41.69 -24.28
C ALA A 19 1.91 42.55 -23.50
N PHE A 20 0.67 42.07 -23.39
CA PHE A 20 -0.23 42.51 -22.33
C PHE A 20 0.29 41.91 -21.03
N GLY A 21 0.57 42.78 -20.04
CA GLY A 21 0.98 42.39 -18.69
C GLY A 21 -0.15 41.69 -17.93
N GLY A 22 -0.43 40.44 -18.32
CA GLY A 22 -1.09 39.48 -17.47
C GLY A 22 -0.06 38.96 -16.46
N GLN A 23 -0.38 39.10 -15.19
CA GLN A 23 0.36 38.56 -14.06
C GLN A 23 0.41 37.03 -14.23
N ASN A 24 1.50 36.53 -14.82
CA ASN A 24 1.75 35.10 -14.92
C ASN A 24 1.89 34.58 -13.48
N CYS A 25 0.95 33.76 -13.02
CA CYS A 25 1.19 32.87 -11.90
C CYS A 25 2.36 31.99 -12.30
N ALA A 26 3.56 32.31 -11.81
CA ALA A 26 4.72 31.45 -11.97
C ALA A 26 4.44 30.20 -11.14
N TYR A 27 4.03 29.12 -11.82
CA TYR A 27 3.94 27.81 -11.19
C TYR A 27 5.31 27.47 -10.60
N ALA A 28 5.33 27.04 -9.34
CA ALA A 28 6.54 26.57 -8.70
C ALA A 28 7.11 25.40 -9.54
N GLU A 29 8.37 25.50 -9.95
CA GLU A 29 9.10 24.40 -10.57
C GLU A 29 9.21 23.24 -9.57
N ASP A 30 9.23 22.00 -10.06
CA ASP A 30 9.46 20.83 -9.21
C ASP A 30 10.76 21.01 -8.42
N VAL A 31 10.68 20.76 -7.12
CA VAL A 31 11.81 20.88 -6.19
C VAL A 31 12.38 19.49 -5.94
N PHE A 32 13.67 19.31 -6.15
CA PHE A 32 14.37 18.10 -5.75
C PHE A 32 15.72 18.44 -5.09
N GLU A 33 15.87 18.02 -3.84
CA GLU A 33 17.06 18.23 -3.03
C GLU A 33 17.57 16.87 -2.52
N ASN A 34 18.65 16.38 -3.12
CA ASN A 34 19.36 15.17 -2.67
C ASN A 34 20.60 15.49 -1.83
N PHE A 35 20.83 16.77 -1.53
CA PHE A 35 21.92 17.29 -0.69
C PHE A 35 23.36 16.88 -1.07
N GLU A 36 23.60 16.27 -2.23
CA GLU A 36 24.93 15.84 -2.69
C GLU A 36 25.88 17.02 -2.97
N THR A 37 25.32 18.19 -3.31
CA THR A 37 26.10 19.36 -3.73
C THR A 37 25.93 20.58 -2.81
N GLY A 38 25.10 20.47 -1.78
CA GLY A 38 24.82 21.56 -0.84
C GLY A 38 23.37 21.52 -0.33
N PRO A 39 22.95 22.51 0.48
CA PRO A 39 21.64 22.52 1.13
C PRO A 39 20.48 22.84 0.18
N GLY A 40 20.77 23.20 -1.07
CA GLY A 40 19.75 23.59 -2.04
C GLY A 40 19.01 24.86 -1.63
N GLY A 41 17.68 24.79 -1.63
CA GLY A 41 16.81 25.84 -1.09
C GLY A 41 16.73 25.89 0.44
N PHE A 42 17.45 25.04 1.17
CA PHE A 42 17.57 25.13 2.63
C PHE A 42 18.80 25.96 3.07
N SER A 43 18.90 26.25 4.37
CA SER A 43 19.99 27.05 4.95
C SER A 43 20.75 26.30 6.03
N GLU A 44 22.08 26.26 5.94
CA GLU A 44 22.96 25.66 6.95
C GLU A 44 23.13 26.58 8.17
N ALA A 45 22.10 26.65 9.00
CA ALA A 45 22.10 27.40 10.25
C ALA A 45 21.17 26.73 11.27
N ASP A 46 21.32 27.10 12.54
CA ASP A 46 20.49 26.61 13.64
C ASP A 46 20.55 25.08 13.81
N GLY A 47 21.76 24.52 13.81
CA GLY A 47 21.98 23.07 13.97
C GLY A 47 21.88 22.26 12.67
N PHE A 48 21.45 22.87 11.56
CA PHE A 48 21.42 22.23 10.25
C PHE A 48 22.72 22.40 9.45
N ALA A 49 23.18 21.34 8.82
CA ALA A 49 24.29 21.34 7.87
C ALA A 49 24.20 20.15 6.91
N VAL A 50 24.75 20.27 5.70
CA VAL A 50 24.92 19.12 4.80
C VAL A 50 26.16 18.33 5.20
N SER A 51 25.99 17.02 5.40
CA SER A 51 27.07 16.07 5.68
C SER A 51 26.76 14.74 5.00
N ASP A 52 27.74 14.20 4.27
CA ASP A 52 27.64 12.89 3.61
C ASP A 52 26.41 12.75 2.70
N GLY A 53 26.15 13.79 1.89
CA GLY A 53 25.01 13.82 0.97
C GLY A 53 23.64 13.93 1.66
N ARG A 54 23.60 14.30 2.95
CA ARG A 54 22.35 14.41 3.71
C ARG A 54 22.28 15.74 4.44
N TYR A 55 21.08 16.27 4.59
CA TYR A 55 20.82 17.47 5.39
C TYR A 55 20.60 17.07 6.85
N LEU A 56 21.66 17.22 7.64
CA LEU A 56 21.73 16.77 9.02
C LEU A 56 21.34 17.91 9.98
N PHE A 57 20.40 17.63 10.86
CA PHE A 57 20.15 18.41 12.07
C PHE A 57 20.87 17.78 13.25
N LYS A 58 21.64 18.60 13.99
CA LYS A 58 22.23 18.22 15.28
C LYS A 58 21.55 18.95 16.42
N GLY A 59 20.92 18.18 17.30
CA GLY A 59 20.23 18.67 18.47
C GLY A 59 21.20 19.20 19.53
N ASP A 60 20.73 20.16 20.32
CA ASP A 60 21.45 20.68 21.49
C ASP A 60 20.93 20.08 22.82
N GLY A 61 19.92 19.20 22.75
CA GLY A 61 19.30 18.54 23.89
C GLY A 61 18.18 19.35 24.57
N SER A 62 17.85 20.54 24.10
CA SER A 62 16.71 21.31 24.65
C SER A 62 15.36 20.76 24.19
N ASP A 63 14.30 21.06 24.94
CA ASP A 63 12.91 20.63 24.62
C ASP A 63 12.29 21.44 23.46
N ASP A 64 13.03 22.37 22.87
CA ASP A 64 12.54 23.23 21.79
C ASP A 64 12.40 22.46 20.48
N SER A 65 11.63 23.02 19.54
CA SER A 65 11.49 22.47 18.19
C SER A 65 11.89 23.51 17.16
N LYS A 66 12.53 23.04 16.08
CA LYS A 66 12.92 23.86 14.95
C LYS A 66 12.13 23.48 13.71
N VAL A 67 11.93 24.48 12.88
CA VAL A 67 11.36 24.33 11.56
C VAL A 67 12.32 24.96 10.54
N LYS A 68 12.51 24.28 9.41
CA LYS A 68 13.20 24.81 8.23
C LYS A 68 12.32 24.62 7.02
N VAL A 69 11.71 25.71 6.58
CA VAL A 69 10.95 25.77 5.32
C VAL A 69 11.93 25.91 4.16
N TRP A 70 11.68 25.19 3.06
CA TRP A 70 12.44 25.35 1.83
C TRP A 70 12.22 26.77 1.30
N ALA A 71 13.31 27.50 1.05
CA ALA A 71 13.31 28.90 0.67
C ALA A 71 14.12 29.12 -0.63
N GLY A 72 14.03 28.17 -1.56
CA GLY A 72 14.64 28.27 -2.87
C GLY A 72 13.80 29.04 -3.89
N GLY A 73 14.28 29.05 -5.13
CA GLY A 73 13.66 29.75 -6.26
C GLY A 73 14.08 31.21 -6.40
N THR A 74 13.40 31.93 -7.29
CA THR A 74 13.79 33.29 -7.71
C THR A 74 13.27 34.40 -6.79
N ALA A 75 12.28 34.11 -5.95
CA ALA A 75 11.64 35.08 -5.05
C ALA A 75 11.12 34.39 -3.77
N PRO A 76 12.00 33.89 -2.89
CA PRO A 76 11.58 33.16 -1.70
C PRO A 76 10.96 34.07 -0.63
N GLY A 77 9.87 33.59 -0.01
CA GLY A 77 9.12 34.27 1.05
C GLY A 77 9.53 33.89 2.47
N GLY A 78 10.67 33.22 2.65
CA GLY A 78 11.11 32.72 3.95
C GLY A 78 10.20 31.63 4.50
N THR A 79 9.92 31.64 5.81
CA THR A 79 9.17 30.58 6.51
C THR A 79 7.66 30.66 6.34
N THR A 80 7.15 31.80 5.90
CA THR A 80 5.71 32.08 5.79
C THR A 80 5.44 32.79 4.46
N PRO A 81 5.68 32.11 3.33
CA PRO A 81 5.56 32.74 2.02
C PRO A 81 4.12 33.15 1.71
N GLU A 82 3.98 34.25 0.97
CA GLU A 82 2.77 34.67 0.28
C GLU A 82 2.67 33.97 -1.08
N SER A 83 1.49 34.05 -1.71
CA SER A 83 1.17 33.31 -2.94
C SER A 83 1.98 33.72 -4.18
N ASP A 84 2.70 34.84 -4.12
CA ASP A 84 3.61 35.30 -5.17
C ASP A 84 5.07 34.86 -4.96
N ASN A 85 5.36 34.16 -3.85
CA ASN A 85 6.70 33.69 -3.55
C ASN A 85 6.98 32.31 -4.16
N SER A 86 8.23 32.07 -4.55
CA SER A 86 8.65 30.85 -5.24
C SER A 86 8.56 29.57 -4.40
N ASN A 87 8.39 29.71 -3.09
CA ASN A 87 8.25 28.60 -2.15
C ASN A 87 6.83 28.49 -1.55
N TYR A 88 5.83 29.06 -2.22
CA TYR A 88 4.42 28.87 -1.88
C TYR A 88 3.79 27.77 -2.73
N PHE A 89 3.21 26.76 -2.07
CA PHE A 89 2.61 25.60 -2.72
C PHE A 89 1.14 25.46 -2.30
N GLN A 90 0.22 25.40 -3.27
CA GLN A 90 -1.21 25.20 -3.02
C GLN A 90 -1.57 23.72 -2.98
N ASP A 91 -1.42 23.05 -4.12
CA ASP A 91 -1.59 21.61 -4.25
C ASP A 91 -0.24 20.98 -4.57
N PHE A 92 0.13 19.97 -3.81
CA PHE A 92 1.45 19.37 -3.90
C PHE A 92 1.46 17.90 -3.53
N PHE A 93 2.47 17.20 -4.05
CA PHE A 93 3.02 16.01 -3.43
C PHE A 93 4.40 16.39 -2.85
N VAL A 94 4.62 16.09 -1.58
CA VAL A 94 5.94 16.22 -0.94
C VAL A 94 6.39 14.87 -0.43
N SER A 95 7.67 14.54 -0.59
CA SER A 95 8.29 13.41 0.08
C SER A 95 9.68 13.76 0.63
N VAL A 96 10.09 13.08 1.68
CA VAL A 96 11.43 13.19 2.23
C VAL A 96 11.83 11.88 2.90
N ASP A 97 13.09 11.52 2.76
CA ASP A 97 13.70 10.48 3.55
C ASP A 97 14.19 11.04 4.87
N THR A 98 13.91 10.31 5.94
CA THR A 98 14.30 10.68 7.30
C THR A 98 15.04 9.54 7.94
N THR A 99 16.10 9.85 8.66
CA THR A 99 16.86 8.86 9.46
C THR A 99 17.09 9.43 10.84
N TRP A 100 16.60 8.72 11.87
CA TRP A 100 16.96 9.02 13.24
C TRP A 100 18.38 8.53 13.51
N GLU A 101 19.28 9.46 13.84
CA GLU A 101 20.70 9.17 14.09
C GLU A 101 20.94 8.88 15.58
N SER A 102 20.41 9.75 16.44
CA SER A 102 20.49 9.62 17.90
C SER A 102 19.56 10.63 18.61
N GLY A 103 19.45 10.56 19.93
CA GLY A 103 18.77 11.58 20.74
C GLY A 103 17.83 11.03 21.81
N ALA A 104 16.97 11.90 22.33
CA ALA A 104 15.91 11.50 23.24
C ALA A 104 14.89 10.57 22.56
N LYS A 105 14.19 9.80 23.39
CA LYS A 105 13.04 8.99 22.98
C LYS A 105 11.76 9.81 23.16
N ASP A 106 10.67 9.38 22.52
CA ASP A 106 9.33 9.99 22.65
C ASP A 106 9.26 11.46 22.21
N VAL A 107 10.15 11.87 21.30
CA VAL A 107 10.14 13.16 20.62
C VAL A 107 9.91 12.98 19.14
N VAL A 108 9.63 14.09 18.45
CA VAL A 108 9.09 14.08 17.10
C VAL A 108 9.96 14.80 16.08
N TYR A 109 9.95 14.30 14.85
CA TYR A 109 10.55 14.93 13.67
C TYR A 109 9.73 14.59 12.42
N GLY A 110 9.82 15.36 11.34
CA GLY A 110 9.09 15.08 10.11
C GLY A 110 8.92 16.30 9.20
N ILE A 111 7.75 16.43 8.59
CA ILE A 111 7.45 17.44 7.57
C ILE A 111 6.52 18.51 8.15
N ILE A 112 6.76 19.78 7.80
CA ILE A 112 5.81 20.87 7.95
C ILE A 112 5.23 21.26 6.59
N LEU A 113 3.95 21.59 6.57
CA LEU A 113 3.16 21.85 5.37
C LEU A 113 2.39 23.16 5.53
N CYS A 114 2.12 23.82 4.41
CA CYS A 114 1.24 24.99 4.32
C CYS A 114 1.58 26.08 5.34
N SER A 115 2.87 26.28 5.63
CA SER A 115 3.33 27.29 6.59
C SER A 115 3.07 28.69 6.04
N HIS A 116 2.24 29.49 6.72
CA HIS A 116 1.91 30.85 6.31
C HIS A 116 1.64 31.74 7.53
N GLU A 117 1.76 33.05 7.36
CA GLU A 117 1.53 34.02 8.44
C GLU A 117 0.04 34.34 8.57
N ASN A 118 -0.47 34.43 9.81
CA ASN A 118 -1.80 34.94 10.08
C ASN A 118 -1.76 36.42 10.46
N THR A 119 -2.92 37.07 10.47
CA THR A 119 -3.08 38.46 10.95
C THR A 119 -2.57 38.71 12.38
N GLY A 120 -2.37 37.67 13.19
CA GLY A 120 -1.80 37.74 14.55
C GLY A 120 -0.27 37.59 14.63
N GLY A 121 0.44 37.40 13.52
CA GLY A 121 1.90 37.19 13.48
C GLY A 121 2.37 35.78 13.91
N THR A 122 1.46 34.96 14.43
CA THR A 122 1.71 33.54 14.69
C THR A 122 1.45 32.73 13.41
N PRO A 123 2.40 31.88 12.96
CA PRO A 123 2.21 31.11 11.74
C PRO A 123 1.18 29.99 11.90
N SER A 124 0.43 29.74 10.84
CA SER A 124 -0.39 28.55 10.63
C SER A 124 0.43 27.48 9.92
N TYR A 125 0.23 26.21 10.27
CA TYR A 125 0.80 25.08 9.54
C TYR A 125 0.07 23.76 9.84
N VAL A 126 0.35 22.73 9.03
CA VAL A 126 0.08 21.32 9.32
C VAL A 126 1.41 20.60 9.48
N ARG A 127 1.53 19.65 10.41
CA ARG A 127 2.73 18.80 10.56
C ARG A 127 2.38 17.33 10.48
N PHE A 128 3.26 16.60 9.82
CA PHE A 128 3.27 15.14 9.80
C PHE A 128 4.57 14.65 10.41
N LEU A 129 4.46 14.02 11.58
CA LEU A 129 5.57 13.79 12.48
C LEU A 129 5.70 12.31 12.83
N MET A 130 6.94 11.86 12.97
CA MET A 130 7.35 10.53 13.41
C MET A 130 7.82 10.58 14.86
N GLU A 131 7.47 9.56 15.63
CA GLU A 131 7.90 9.42 17.02
C GLU A 131 9.12 8.50 17.17
N THR A 132 10.07 8.90 18.00
CA THR A 132 11.28 8.12 18.27
C THR A 132 11.05 6.96 19.24
N GLU A 133 11.31 5.76 18.74
CA GLU A 133 11.73 4.50 19.40
C GLU A 133 10.75 3.68 20.25
N THR A 134 9.84 4.22 21.06
CA THR A 134 8.98 3.33 21.89
C THR A 134 7.72 2.85 21.17
N ALA A 135 7.40 3.51 20.05
CA ALA A 135 6.11 3.44 19.39
C ALA A 135 6.21 3.11 17.88
N GLY A 136 7.28 3.53 17.19
CA GLY A 136 7.28 3.51 15.72
C GLY A 136 5.97 4.06 15.16
N GLY A 137 5.56 5.19 15.70
CA GLY A 137 4.26 5.79 15.43
C GLY A 137 4.40 7.11 14.69
N TYR A 138 3.26 7.64 14.29
CA TYR A 138 3.16 8.97 13.70
C TYR A 138 2.09 9.80 14.41
N LYS A 139 2.20 11.10 14.22
CA LYS A 139 1.25 12.10 14.71
C LYS A 139 0.99 13.10 13.59
N ILE A 140 -0.26 13.57 13.51
CA ILE A 140 -0.64 14.67 12.64
C ILE A 140 -1.25 15.76 13.50
N ASP A 141 -0.73 16.98 13.39
CA ASP A 141 -1.27 18.14 14.08
C ASP A 141 -1.33 19.35 13.16
N LYS A 142 -2.11 20.35 13.57
CA LYS A 142 -2.15 21.65 12.93
C LYS A 142 -2.12 22.77 13.95
N ARG A 143 -1.66 23.92 13.48
CA ARG A 143 -1.75 25.19 14.18
C ARG A 143 -2.44 26.20 13.27
N GLU A 144 -3.43 26.90 13.81
CA GLU A 144 -4.12 27.99 13.13
C GLU A 144 -4.05 29.24 14.01
N GLY A 145 -3.09 30.12 13.72
CA GLY A 145 -2.71 31.21 14.63
C GLY A 145 -2.32 30.68 16.00
N ASP A 146 -3.04 31.10 17.05
CA ASP A 146 -2.80 30.65 18.43
C ASP A 146 -3.53 29.37 18.80
N SER A 147 -4.36 28.83 17.90
CA SER A 147 -5.07 27.56 18.11
C SER A 147 -4.19 26.38 17.69
N TYR A 148 -4.17 25.33 18.50
CA TYR A 148 -3.47 24.09 18.22
C TYR A 148 -4.43 22.91 18.32
N GLU A 149 -4.37 22.01 17.36
CA GLU A 149 -5.23 20.83 17.27
C GLU A 149 -4.41 19.61 16.87
N THR A 150 -4.53 18.53 17.62
CA THR A 150 -4.05 17.22 17.21
C THR A 150 -5.12 16.55 16.34
N ILE A 151 -4.78 16.26 15.08
CA ILE A 151 -5.68 15.60 14.12
C ILE A 151 -5.62 14.09 14.29
N VAL A 152 -4.40 13.56 14.43
CA VAL A 152 -4.14 12.16 14.78
C VAL A 152 -3.24 12.15 16.00
N ASP A 153 -3.78 11.68 17.12
CA ASP A 153 -2.99 11.39 18.32
C ASP A 153 -1.90 10.35 18.00
N PRO A 154 -0.80 10.31 18.77
CA PRO A 154 0.27 9.32 18.59
C PRO A 154 -0.26 7.92 18.25
N HIS A 155 -0.04 7.48 17.01
CA HIS A 155 -0.59 6.24 16.46
C HIS A 155 0.53 5.31 16.01
N GLN A 156 0.55 4.09 16.55
CA GLN A 156 1.52 3.06 16.16
C GLN A 156 1.34 2.68 14.70
N SER A 157 2.43 2.47 13.96
CA SER A 157 2.36 1.86 12.64
C SER A 157 3.44 0.80 12.47
N SER A 158 3.05 -0.35 11.91
CA SER A 158 4.00 -1.39 11.48
C SER A 158 4.83 -0.93 10.27
N LEU A 159 4.38 0.10 9.56
CA LEU A 159 5.05 0.65 8.38
C LEU A 159 6.31 1.44 8.73
N VAL A 160 6.49 1.83 9.99
CA VAL A 160 7.69 2.52 10.46
C VAL A 160 8.83 1.51 10.64
N ASN A 161 9.94 1.72 9.95
CA ASN A 161 11.17 0.98 10.19
C ASN A 161 11.83 1.50 11.48
N ARG A 162 11.82 0.64 12.51
CA ARG A 162 12.27 0.97 13.87
C ARG A 162 13.73 0.63 14.14
N ILE A 163 14.42 0.05 13.16
CA ILE A 163 15.84 -0.28 13.31
C ILE A 163 16.62 1.03 13.48
N ASN A 164 17.56 1.06 14.44
CA ASN A 164 18.37 2.26 14.66
C ASN A 164 19.17 2.63 13.39
N GLY A 165 19.12 3.91 12.99
CA GLY A 165 19.70 4.39 11.74
C GLY A 165 18.95 3.94 10.49
N ALA A 166 17.77 3.32 10.62
CA ALA A 166 16.95 3.01 9.48
C ALA A 166 16.28 4.25 8.90
N LYS A 167 16.16 4.18 7.58
CA LYS A 167 15.52 5.19 6.76
C LYS A 167 14.01 4.97 6.75
N ASN A 168 13.27 6.05 6.97
CA ASN A 168 11.82 6.11 6.79
C ASN A 168 11.50 7.23 5.81
N ARG A 169 10.66 6.94 4.82
CA ARG A 169 10.14 7.95 3.90
C ARG A 169 8.80 8.46 4.37
N LEU A 170 8.68 9.77 4.51
CA LEU A 170 7.44 10.46 4.78
C LEU A 170 6.98 11.16 3.51
N SER A 171 5.70 10.98 3.16
CA SER A 171 5.12 11.67 2.01
C SER A 171 3.73 12.20 2.32
N VAL A 172 3.38 13.33 1.71
CA VAL A 172 2.05 13.95 1.84
C VAL A 172 1.58 14.43 0.47
N MET A 173 0.35 14.04 0.11
CA MET A 173 -0.37 14.56 -1.04
C MET A 173 -1.49 15.48 -0.58
N LYS A 174 -1.51 16.72 -1.07
CA LYS A 174 -2.56 17.71 -0.81
C LYS A 174 -3.26 18.12 -2.10
N ARG A 175 -4.61 18.11 -2.10
CA ARG A 175 -5.47 18.64 -3.18
C ARG A 175 -6.63 19.43 -2.59
N GLY A 176 -6.65 20.74 -2.76
CA GLY A 176 -7.58 21.60 -2.03
C GLY A 176 -7.41 21.39 -0.53
N ASN A 177 -8.48 21.01 0.16
CA ASN A 177 -8.45 20.71 1.60
C ASN A 177 -8.16 19.24 1.91
N GLU A 178 -7.97 18.38 0.91
CA GLU A 178 -7.76 16.95 1.11
C GLU A 178 -6.29 16.61 1.27
N PHE A 179 -5.93 15.97 2.39
CA PHE A 179 -4.57 15.53 2.70
C PHE A 179 -4.53 14.00 2.80
N SER A 180 -3.56 13.38 2.15
CA SER A 180 -3.23 11.96 2.31
C SER A 180 -1.79 11.81 2.77
N PHE A 181 -1.56 11.03 3.82
CA PHE A 181 -0.28 10.87 4.49
C PHE A 181 0.24 9.46 4.29
N TYR A 182 1.55 9.31 4.07
CA TYR A 182 2.17 8.04 3.71
C TYR A 182 3.48 7.85 4.50
N ILE A 183 3.71 6.61 4.94
CA ILE A 183 4.99 6.17 5.51
C ILE A 183 5.44 4.98 4.69
N ASN A 184 6.67 5.05 4.16
CA ASN A 184 7.24 3.98 3.34
C ASN A 184 6.24 3.48 2.28
N ASP A 185 5.60 4.46 1.61
CA ASP A 185 4.73 4.31 0.44
C ASP A 185 3.34 3.77 0.71
N ALA A 186 3.13 3.26 1.92
CA ALA A 186 1.82 2.88 2.38
C ALA A 186 1.09 4.08 2.98
N LYS A 187 -0.17 4.26 2.57
CA LYS A 187 -1.04 5.32 3.09
C LYS A 187 -1.37 5.02 4.55
N VAL A 188 -1.04 5.95 5.44
CA VAL A 188 -1.32 5.83 6.88
C VAL A 188 -2.53 6.64 7.32
N SER A 189 -2.86 7.74 6.63
CA SER A 189 -4.04 8.52 6.99
C SER A 189 -4.59 9.39 5.86
N HIS A 190 -5.81 9.86 6.04
CA HIS A 190 -6.50 10.79 5.14
C HIS A 190 -7.42 11.73 5.91
N HIS A 191 -7.33 13.04 5.64
CA HIS A 191 -8.14 14.04 6.30
C HIS A 191 -8.47 15.23 5.39
N THR A 192 -9.68 15.77 5.55
CA THR A 192 -10.03 17.10 5.09
C THR A 192 -9.58 18.12 6.14
N ILE A 193 -8.64 19.01 5.82
CA ILE A 193 -8.10 20.02 6.73
C ILE A 193 -8.36 21.41 6.13
N GLU A 194 -9.33 22.13 6.68
CA GLU A 194 -9.69 23.48 6.26
C GLU A 194 -8.72 24.55 6.80
N GLY A 195 -8.64 25.69 6.11
CA GLY A 195 -7.82 26.85 6.51
C GLY A 195 -6.38 26.84 5.97
N PHE A 196 -6.05 25.88 5.09
CA PHE A 196 -4.70 25.70 4.56
C PHE A 196 -4.71 25.66 3.02
N ASP A 197 -5.04 26.78 2.39
CA ASP A 197 -5.10 26.86 0.91
C ASP A 197 -3.72 26.65 0.26
N GLY A 198 -2.65 27.00 0.96
CA GLY A 198 -1.26 26.80 0.53
C GLY A 198 -0.26 27.41 1.51
N GLY A 199 1.02 27.25 1.24
CA GLY A 199 2.09 27.86 2.04
C GLY A 199 3.45 27.22 1.82
N GLY A 200 4.38 27.50 2.73
CA GLY A 200 5.70 26.91 2.73
C GLY A 200 5.69 25.44 3.17
N ILE A 201 6.59 24.65 2.58
CA ILE A 201 6.82 23.25 2.93
C ILE A 201 8.25 23.09 3.42
N GLY A 202 8.47 22.22 4.41
CA GLY A 202 9.81 21.94 4.89
C GLY A 202 9.88 20.89 5.98
N LEU A 203 10.86 21.04 6.86
CA LEU A 203 11.24 20.04 7.85
C LEU A 203 10.95 20.56 9.26
N SER A 204 10.53 19.67 10.16
CA SER A 204 10.33 19.94 11.59
C SER A 204 11.12 18.93 12.42
N VAL A 205 11.85 19.41 13.42
CA VAL A 205 12.69 18.58 14.30
C VAL A 205 12.62 19.07 15.74
N ASN A 206 12.69 18.15 16.69
CA ASN A 206 12.91 18.49 18.08
C ASN A 206 14.42 18.59 18.38
N HIS A 207 14.83 19.56 19.21
CA HIS A 207 16.23 19.82 19.57
C HIS A 207 16.88 18.71 20.40
N GLN A 208 16.11 17.77 20.91
CA GLN A 208 16.63 16.57 21.59
C GLN A 208 17.11 15.49 20.62
N LEU A 209 17.03 15.72 19.30
CA LEU A 209 17.33 14.73 18.28
C LEU A 209 18.48 15.13 17.36
N ASP A 210 19.20 14.11 16.91
CA ASP A 210 20.00 14.14 15.70
C ASP A 210 19.22 13.40 14.60
N VAL A 211 18.90 14.09 13.51
CA VAL A 211 18.09 13.55 12.41
C VAL A 211 18.71 13.98 11.10
N SER A 212 18.84 13.07 10.14
CA SER A 212 19.21 13.43 8.77
C SER A 212 18.03 13.32 7.82
N PHE A 213 18.04 14.19 6.83
CA PHE A 213 17.06 14.26 5.76
C PHE A 213 17.74 14.07 4.41
N ASP A 214 17.06 13.38 3.49
CA ASP A 214 17.55 13.14 2.14
C ASP A 214 16.39 13.05 1.13
N ASN A 215 16.70 13.19 -0.16
CA ASN A 215 15.76 13.12 -1.28
C ASN A 215 14.45 13.90 -1.04
N PHE A 216 14.58 15.14 -0.59
CA PHE A 216 13.44 16.02 -0.38
C PHE A 216 12.87 16.45 -1.73
N LEU A 217 11.61 16.12 -1.98
CA LEU A 217 10.93 16.32 -3.24
C LEU A 217 9.63 17.08 -3.02
N ILE A 218 9.37 18.12 -3.83
CA ILE A 218 8.04 18.75 -3.93
C ILE A 218 7.66 18.81 -5.40
N THR A 219 6.45 18.36 -5.72
CA THR A 219 5.89 18.38 -7.07
C THR A 219 4.49 19.00 -7.02
N SER A 220 4.04 19.62 -8.11
CA SER A 220 2.62 19.96 -8.22
C SER A 220 1.79 18.68 -8.40
N THR A 221 0.55 18.64 -7.89
CA THR A 221 -0.30 17.44 -8.04
C THR A 221 -0.84 17.19 -9.44
N ASP A 222 -0.54 18.07 -10.39
CA ASP A 222 -0.95 17.87 -11.78
C ASP A 222 -0.24 16.66 -12.41
N ASP A 223 0.91 16.25 -11.87
CA ASP A 223 1.58 14.98 -12.18
C ASP A 223 2.37 14.44 -10.96
N PRO A 224 1.85 13.43 -10.23
CA PRO A 224 2.53 12.86 -9.06
C PRO A 224 3.76 12.02 -9.43
N TRP A 225 4.05 11.83 -10.73
CA TRP A 225 5.09 10.92 -11.20
C TRP A 225 6.18 11.67 -11.96
N ILE A 226 7.22 12.12 -11.26
CA ILE A 226 8.38 12.71 -11.93
C ILE A 226 9.18 11.64 -12.63
N LYS A 227 9.25 11.73 -13.96
CA LYS A 227 10.09 10.88 -14.79
C LYS A 227 11.58 11.09 -14.47
N LYS A 228 12.24 10.07 -13.93
CA LYS A 228 13.70 9.96 -13.93
C LYS A 228 14.21 9.81 -15.36
N GLY A 229 15.15 10.66 -15.74
CA GLY A 229 15.91 10.50 -16.98
C GLY A 229 16.65 9.16 -17.02
N GLY A 230 17.14 8.79 -18.21
CA GLY A 230 17.99 7.62 -18.37
C GLY A 230 18.72 7.64 -19.70
N LEU A 231 19.87 6.95 -19.75
CA LEU A 231 20.70 6.86 -20.95
C LEU A 231 20.04 6.10 -22.11
N PHE A 232 19.15 5.16 -21.80
CA PHE A 232 18.43 4.33 -22.76
C PHE A 232 16.93 4.55 -22.66
N SER A 233 16.22 4.25 -23.74
CA SER A 233 14.75 4.33 -23.77
C SER A 233 14.12 3.04 -24.31
N MET A 234 12.95 2.68 -23.80
CA MET A 234 12.07 1.66 -24.32
C MET A 234 10.70 2.30 -24.50
N ASN A 235 9.94 1.89 -25.50
CA ASN A 235 8.59 2.40 -25.70
C ASN A 235 7.56 1.28 -25.51
N VAL A 236 6.70 1.42 -24.51
CA VAL A 236 5.65 0.44 -24.20
C VAL A 236 4.32 0.95 -24.74
N ARG A 237 3.67 0.13 -25.56
CA ARG A 237 2.38 0.45 -26.17
C ARG A 237 1.36 -0.59 -25.77
N GLY A 238 0.16 -0.12 -25.47
CA GLY A 238 -0.86 -1.00 -24.95
C GLY A 238 -2.23 -0.39 -24.85
N GLN A 239 -3.10 -1.19 -24.25
CA GLN A 239 -4.46 -0.83 -23.86
C GLN A 239 -4.59 -1.04 -22.36
N LEU A 240 -5.57 -0.36 -21.78
CA LEU A 240 -5.83 -0.43 -20.35
C LEU A 240 -7.24 -0.94 -20.12
N SER A 241 -7.39 -1.88 -19.20
CA SER A 241 -8.68 -2.33 -18.69
C SER A 241 -8.75 -2.16 -17.17
N VAL A 242 -9.94 -1.95 -16.62
CA VAL A 242 -10.26 -2.09 -15.18
C VAL A 242 -11.16 -3.28 -15.04
N ASP A 243 -10.76 -4.27 -14.26
CA ASP A 243 -11.51 -5.50 -14.01
C ASP A 243 -11.97 -6.17 -15.33
N GLY A 244 -11.07 -6.23 -16.32
CA GLY A 244 -11.34 -6.77 -17.66
C GLY A 244 -12.17 -5.87 -18.59
N VAL A 245 -12.66 -4.71 -18.12
CA VAL A 245 -13.41 -3.74 -18.93
C VAL A 245 -12.45 -2.70 -19.49
N LYS A 246 -12.37 -2.56 -20.82
CA LYS A 246 -11.52 -1.55 -21.45
C LYS A 246 -11.91 -0.15 -21.02
N ILE A 247 -10.90 0.67 -20.76
CA ILE A 247 -11.12 2.10 -20.53
C ILE A 247 -11.47 2.76 -21.86
N GLU A 248 -12.60 3.47 -21.88
CA GLU A 248 -13.09 4.19 -23.06
C GLU A 248 -13.31 5.69 -22.80
N THR A 249 -12.66 6.23 -21.77
CA THR A 249 -12.78 7.63 -21.35
C THR A 249 -11.40 8.26 -21.10
N PRO A 250 -11.27 9.59 -21.27
CA PRO A 250 -10.04 10.30 -20.90
C PRO A 250 -9.86 10.33 -19.38
N GLY A 251 -8.79 10.99 -18.93
CA GLY A 251 -8.51 11.21 -17.51
C GLY A 251 -7.57 10.19 -16.89
N TYR A 252 -7.19 9.14 -17.61
CA TYR A 252 -6.23 8.15 -17.12
C TYR A 252 -4.81 8.41 -17.62
N VAL A 253 -3.86 8.16 -16.73
CA VAL A 253 -2.42 8.27 -16.96
C VAL A 253 -1.78 6.96 -16.55
N ILE A 254 -0.90 6.40 -17.37
CA ILE A 254 -0.07 5.25 -17.01
C ILE A 254 1.35 5.70 -16.74
N ALA A 255 1.95 5.16 -15.69
CA ALA A 255 3.36 5.32 -15.38
C ALA A 255 4.07 3.97 -15.31
N ALA A 256 5.33 3.98 -15.72
CA ALA A 256 6.26 2.87 -15.61
C ALA A 256 7.23 3.14 -14.48
N PHE A 257 7.51 2.12 -13.67
CA PHE A 257 8.38 2.19 -12.51
C PHE A 257 9.46 1.12 -12.62
N GLY A 258 10.69 1.49 -12.32
CA GLY A 258 11.78 0.52 -12.24
C GLY A 258 11.83 -0.20 -10.88
N PRO A 259 12.94 -0.90 -10.58
CA PRO A 259 13.04 -1.77 -9.42
C PRO A 259 12.89 -1.09 -8.05
N GLU A 260 13.03 0.23 -7.96
CA GLU A 260 12.86 0.99 -6.70
C GLU A 260 11.40 1.44 -6.46
N GLY A 261 10.44 0.91 -7.23
CA GLY A 261 9.01 1.17 -7.03
C GLY A 261 8.60 2.59 -7.45
N ASP A 262 7.67 3.19 -6.70
CA ASP A 262 6.95 4.42 -7.09
C ASP A 262 7.83 5.65 -7.31
N TYR A 263 9.04 5.63 -6.76
CA TYR A 263 10.03 6.70 -6.90
C TYR A 263 10.96 6.52 -8.07
N ASP A 264 10.91 5.35 -8.68
CA ASP A 264 11.64 5.05 -9.90
C ASP A 264 10.75 5.21 -11.12
N CYS A 265 9.94 6.26 -11.15
CA CYS A 265 9.13 6.55 -12.33
C CYS A 265 10.06 6.76 -13.53
N ARG A 266 10.00 5.84 -14.48
CA ARG A 266 10.79 5.81 -15.71
C ARG A 266 10.04 6.36 -16.91
N GLY A 267 8.73 6.55 -16.80
CA GLY A 267 7.92 7.08 -17.88
C GLY A 267 6.52 7.33 -17.42
N VAL A 268 5.89 8.34 -18.03
CA VAL A 268 4.48 8.67 -17.86
C VAL A 268 3.88 8.90 -19.24
N ALA A 269 2.64 8.47 -19.45
CA ALA A 269 1.89 8.75 -20.66
C ALA A 269 0.39 8.85 -20.37
N ASP A 270 -0.25 9.82 -21.01
CA ASP A 270 -1.70 9.88 -21.08
C ASP A 270 -2.24 8.71 -21.91
N ILE A 271 -3.44 8.28 -21.55
CA ILE A 271 -4.23 7.37 -22.37
C ILE A 271 -5.09 8.20 -23.29
N VAL A 272 -4.92 8.00 -24.58
CA VAL A 272 -5.56 8.81 -25.61
C VAL A 272 -6.34 7.91 -26.57
N GLU A 273 -7.49 8.41 -27.02
CA GLU A 273 -8.23 7.78 -28.10
C GLU A 273 -7.45 7.94 -29.41
N SER A 274 -7.21 6.83 -30.10
CA SER A 274 -6.62 6.81 -31.43
C SER A 274 -7.39 5.83 -32.30
N SER A 275 -8.09 6.36 -33.31
CA SER A 275 -8.85 5.55 -34.28
C SER A 275 -9.94 4.68 -33.63
N GLY A 276 -10.65 5.22 -32.63
CA GLY A 276 -11.75 4.54 -31.92
C GLY A 276 -11.28 3.56 -30.84
N GLU A 277 -9.99 3.52 -30.53
CA GLU A 277 -9.46 2.72 -29.41
C GLU A 277 -8.61 3.58 -28.49
N TRP A 278 -8.77 3.37 -27.19
CA TRP A 278 -7.97 4.03 -26.16
C TRP A 278 -6.66 3.28 -25.95
N ARG A 279 -5.55 3.98 -26.15
CA ARG A 279 -4.20 3.41 -26.13
C ARG A 279 -3.24 4.36 -25.43
N TYR A 280 -2.15 3.81 -24.92
CA TYR A 280 -1.02 4.58 -24.43
C TYR A 280 0.23 4.27 -25.24
N ASN A 281 1.14 5.23 -25.28
CA ASN A 281 2.47 5.11 -25.88
C ASN A 281 3.46 5.70 -24.87
N LEU A 282 4.03 4.82 -24.04
CA LEU A 282 4.74 5.12 -22.83
C LEU A 282 6.26 5.01 -23.02
N PRO A 283 6.98 6.13 -23.16
CA PRO A 283 8.44 6.12 -23.21
C PRO A 283 9.02 5.91 -21.80
N VAL A 284 9.63 4.76 -21.59
CA VAL A 284 10.31 4.32 -20.37
C VAL A 284 11.81 4.57 -20.51
N SER A 285 12.46 5.26 -19.57
CA SER A 285 13.91 5.46 -19.52
C SER A 285 14.60 4.55 -18.52
N SER A 286 15.84 4.17 -18.78
CA SER A 286 16.70 3.45 -17.83
C SER A 286 18.18 3.73 -18.11
N ASP A 287 19.02 3.64 -17.09
CA ASP A 287 20.48 3.67 -17.21
C ASP A 287 21.09 2.29 -17.50
N LYS A 288 20.28 1.22 -17.41
CA LYS A 288 20.68 -0.13 -17.79
C LYS A 288 20.21 -0.44 -19.20
N ARG A 289 21.00 -1.25 -19.90
CA ARG A 289 20.71 -1.61 -21.29
C ARG A 289 19.68 -2.75 -21.41
N LEU A 290 19.64 -3.66 -20.45
CA LEU A 290 18.79 -4.87 -20.46
C LEU A 290 18.50 -5.34 -19.02
N GLY A 291 17.38 -6.05 -18.84
CA GLY A 291 17.14 -6.95 -17.70
C GLY A 291 16.63 -6.31 -16.42
N GLU A 292 16.26 -5.03 -16.47
CA GLU A 292 15.53 -4.41 -15.36
C GLU A 292 14.05 -4.68 -15.46
N ASP A 293 13.45 -4.97 -14.33
CA ASP A 293 12.03 -5.17 -14.27
C ASP A 293 11.31 -3.83 -14.16
N ILE A 294 10.35 -3.62 -15.07
CA ILE A 294 9.49 -2.45 -15.11
C ILE A 294 8.08 -2.88 -14.72
N THR A 295 7.55 -2.25 -13.69
CA THR A 295 6.15 -2.38 -13.26
C THR A 295 5.36 -1.15 -13.71
N PHE A 296 4.03 -1.22 -13.64
CA PHE A 296 3.18 -0.11 -14.06
C PHE A 296 2.14 0.22 -13.00
N LYS A 297 1.80 1.51 -12.91
CA LYS A 297 0.62 2.00 -12.19
C LYS A 297 -0.16 2.92 -13.08
N THR A 298 -1.44 3.05 -12.79
CA THR A 298 -2.31 4.00 -13.47
C THR A 298 -2.94 4.92 -12.45
N TRP A 299 -3.17 6.16 -12.86
CA TRP A 299 -3.82 7.19 -12.09
C TRP A 299 -4.99 7.72 -12.90
N ASN A 300 -6.17 7.73 -12.29
CA ASN A 300 -7.32 8.46 -12.79
C ASN A 300 -7.24 9.89 -12.22
N ARG A 301 -6.92 10.87 -13.07
CA ARG A 301 -6.84 12.29 -12.70
C ARG A 301 -8.16 12.82 -12.17
N ASP A 302 -9.27 12.41 -12.78
CA ASP A 302 -10.60 12.92 -12.46
C ASP A 302 -11.06 12.47 -11.07
N SER A 303 -10.76 11.22 -10.69
CA SER A 303 -11.14 10.67 -9.38
C SER A 303 -10.04 10.73 -8.32
N GLY A 304 -8.79 11.00 -8.72
CA GLY A 304 -7.63 10.91 -7.84
C GLY A 304 -7.20 9.49 -7.48
N GLN A 305 -7.86 8.46 -8.02
CA GLN A 305 -7.57 7.06 -7.69
C GLN A 305 -6.34 6.52 -8.42
N PHE A 306 -5.51 5.79 -7.69
CA PHE A 306 -4.41 5.00 -8.22
C PHE A 306 -4.81 3.55 -8.38
N TYR A 307 -4.20 2.87 -9.35
CA TYR A 307 -4.42 1.47 -9.68
C TYR A 307 -3.05 0.81 -9.83
N ASN A 308 -2.78 -0.22 -9.04
CA ASN A 308 -1.62 -1.07 -9.23
C ASN A 308 -1.90 -2.07 -10.35
N THR A 309 -0.84 -2.50 -11.03
CA THR A 309 -0.96 -3.46 -12.12
C THR A 309 -0.06 -4.66 -11.83
N LYS A 310 -0.55 -5.87 -12.13
CA LYS A 310 0.29 -7.09 -12.07
C LYS A 310 1.24 -7.19 -13.28
N SER A 311 1.14 -6.27 -14.23
CA SER A 311 1.92 -6.29 -15.46
C SER A 311 3.37 -5.92 -15.18
N LYS A 312 4.27 -6.73 -15.72
CA LYS A 312 5.71 -6.55 -15.58
C LYS A 312 6.37 -6.82 -16.92
N VAL A 313 7.30 -5.97 -17.30
CA VAL A 313 8.11 -6.17 -18.51
C VAL A 313 9.59 -5.99 -18.18
N SER A 314 10.45 -6.82 -18.76
CA SER A 314 11.89 -6.58 -18.65
C SER A 314 12.32 -5.52 -19.66
N PHE A 315 12.91 -4.44 -19.16
CA PHE A 315 13.47 -3.35 -19.94
C PHE A 315 14.47 -3.85 -20.98
N LYS A 316 14.31 -3.35 -22.20
CA LYS A 316 15.26 -3.56 -23.30
C LYS A 316 15.50 -2.25 -24.03
N ALA A 317 16.73 -1.76 -23.98
CA ALA A 317 17.13 -0.52 -24.61
C ALA A 317 16.79 -0.48 -26.10
N ASP A 318 16.23 0.64 -26.52
CA ASP A 318 15.89 1.02 -27.89
C ASP A 318 14.91 0.06 -28.58
N THR A 319 14.02 -0.55 -27.78
CA THR A 319 12.97 -1.46 -28.28
C THR A 319 11.58 -0.88 -28.11
N VAL A 320 10.64 -1.43 -28.89
CA VAL A 320 9.20 -1.20 -28.74
C VAL A 320 8.58 -2.49 -28.23
N PHE A 321 7.85 -2.39 -27.12
CA PHE A 321 7.02 -3.46 -26.59
C PHE A 321 5.57 -3.14 -26.95
N ASP A 322 4.99 -3.90 -27.89
CA ASP A 322 3.62 -3.69 -28.38
C ASP A 322 2.63 -4.63 -27.68
N MET A 323 1.38 -4.16 -27.53
CA MET A 323 0.22 -4.90 -27.01
C MET A 323 0.33 -5.35 -25.55
N LEU A 324 0.89 -4.52 -24.66
CA LEU A 324 0.73 -4.74 -23.23
C LEU A 324 -0.69 -4.36 -22.79
N THR A 325 -1.58 -5.34 -22.68
CA THR A 325 -2.85 -5.13 -21.98
C THR A 325 -2.58 -5.09 -20.49
N VAL A 326 -2.75 -3.92 -19.91
CA VAL A 326 -2.61 -3.72 -18.47
C VAL A 326 -4.01 -3.86 -17.89
N ASP A 327 -4.23 -4.88 -17.07
CA ASP A 327 -5.49 -5.03 -16.34
C ASP A 327 -5.33 -4.47 -14.93
N MET A 328 -6.15 -3.48 -14.64
CA MET A 328 -6.18 -2.75 -13.38
C MET A 328 -7.25 -3.32 -12.48
N ARG A 329 -6.98 -3.34 -11.18
CA ARG A 329 -8.00 -3.58 -10.17
C ARG A 329 -8.10 -2.35 -9.28
N LEU A 330 -9.33 -2.00 -8.88
CA LEU A 330 -9.57 -0.89 -7.96
C LEU A 330 -8.77 -1.06 -6.67
N CYS A 331 -7.96 -0.07 -6.30
CA CYS A 331 -7.38 0.03 -4.96
C CYS A 331 -8.53 0.11 -3.94
N GLY A 332 -8.68 -0.95 -3.13
CA GLY A 332 -9.80 -1.15 -2.22
C GLY A 332 -10.41 -2.56 -2.28
N HIS A 333 -10.12 -3.32 -3.33
CA HIS A 333 -10.15 -4.78 -3.26
C HIS A 333 -8.77 -5.26 -2.83
N PRO A 334 -8.65 -6.16 -1.84
CA PRO A 334 -7.33 -6.58 -1.38
C PRO A 334 -6.56 -7.17 -2.56
N GLU A 335 -5.48 -6.48 -2.92
CA GLU A 335 -4.25 -7.16 -3.32
C GLU A 335 -4.06 -8.31 -2.34
N GLU A 336 -3.72 -9.48 -2.87
CA GLU A 336 -3.43 -10.67 -2.08
C GLU A 336 -2.78 -10.31 -0.75
N ILE A 337 -3.53 -10.47 0.34
CA ILE A 337 -3.00 -10.29 1.69
C ILE A 337 -2.26 -11.59 1.97
N PHE A 338 -0.99 -11.47 2.35
CA PHE A 338 -0.16 -12.61 2.68
C PHE A 338 0.70 -12.29 3.90
N GLU A 339 0.59 -13.13 4.92
CA GLU A 339 1.38 -13.07 6.14
C GLU A 339 2.10 -14.42 6.30
N ASP A 340 3.42 -14.41 6.17
CA ASP A 340 4.29 -15.57 6.42
C ASP A 340 4.80 -15.62 7.87
N PHE A 341 4.64 -14.52 8.63
CA PHE A 341 5.08 -14.38 10.01
C PHE A 341 6.58 -14.64 10.24
N GLU A 342 7.42 -14.43 9.21
CA GLU A 342 8.88 -14.59 9.33
C GLU A 342 9.52 -13.51 10.20
N ILE A 343 8.95 -12.30 10.19
CA ILE A 343 9.54 -11.12 10.85
C ILE A 343 8.62 -10.57 11.94
N ASP A 344 7.33 -10.43 11.66
CA ASP A 344 6.35 -9.84 12.57
C ASP A 344 4.94 -10.41 12.32
N ALA A 345 3.96 -9.90 13.08
CA ALA A 345 2.58 -10.41 13.05
C ALA A 345 1.77 -9.87 11.86
N GLY A 346 2.36 -8.98 11.04
CA GLY A 346 1.71 -8.35 9.92
C GLY A 346 0.48 -7.55 10.34
N GLY A 347 -0.66 -7.85 9.74
CA GLY A 347 -1.96 -7.27 10.13
C GLY A 347 -2.55 -7.81 11.44
N PHE A 348 -1.87 -8.70 12.18
CA PHE A 348 -2.34 -9.24 13.46
C PHE A 348 -1.69 -8.56 14.67
N TRP A 349 -2.22 -8.81 15.88
CA TRP A 349 -1.78 -8.15 17.11
C TRP A 349 -1.10 -9.11 18.09
N GLU A 350 0.17 -8.90 18.42
CA GLU A 350 0.90 -9.66 19.44
C GLU A 350 0.46 -9.33 20.88
N THR A 351 -0.79 -9.65 21.20
CA THR A 351 -1.42 -9.45 22.51
C THR A 351 -2.21 -10.70 22.90
N GLY A 352 -2.75 -10.81 24.12
CA GLY A 352 -3.72 -11.87 24.44
C GLY A 352 -3.22 -13.32 24.35
N GLY A 353 -1.91 -13.55 24.39
CA GLY A 353 -1.29 -14.88 24.25
C GLY A 353 -0.68 -15.15 22.87
N PHE A 354 -0.80 -14.20 21.94
CA PHE A 354 -0.16 -14.26 20.64
C PHE A 354 1.23 -13.65 20.62
N SER A 355 2.09 -14.23 19.79
CA SER A 355 3.45 -13.75 19.52
C SER A 355 3.96 -14.35 18.22
N VAL A 356 4.89 -13.70 17.56
CA VAL A 356 5.62 -14.30 16.44
C VAL A 356 6.85 -15.03 16.98
N SER A 357 6.98 -16.31 16.65
CA SER A 357 8.10 -17.14 17.10
C SER A 357 8.40 -18.23 16.08
N ASP A 358 9.67 -18.37 15.71
CA ASP A 358 10.15 -19.37 14.74
C ASP A 358 9.38 -19.33 13.40
N GLY A 359 9.22 -18.13 12.84
CA GLY A 359 8.55 -17.90 11.56
C GLY A 359 7.05 -18.22 11.57
N ARG A 360 6.40 -18.16 12.73
CA ARG A 360 5.00 -18.56 12.90
C ARG A 360 4.30 -17.66 13.89
N TYR A 361 3.02 -17.43 13.64
CA TYR A 361 2.15 -16.74 14.58
C TYR A 361 1.61 -17.71 15.62
N LEU A 362 2.21 -17.67 16.81
CA LEU A 362 1.96 -18.62 17.88
C LEU A 362 0.98 -18.05 18.90
N PHE A 363 -0.10 -18.79 19.14
CA PHE A 363 -0.97 -18.58 20.27
C PHE A 363 -0.62 -19.56 21.40
N LYS A 364 -0.32 -19.04 22.59
CA LYS A 364 -0.14 -19.82 23.83
C LYS A 364 -1.34 -19.64 24.74
N GLY A 365 -2.05 -20.73 24.98
CA GLY A 365 -3.17 -20.78 25.89
C GLY A 365 -2.75 -20.57 27.35
N ASN A 366 -3.72 -20.22 28.20
CA ASN A 366 -3.56 -20.10 29.65
C ASN A 366 -4.36 -21.16 30.42
N GLU A 367 -4.76 -22.23 29.74
CA GLU A 367 -5.54 -23.37 30.25
C GLU A 367 -6.98 -23.03 30.71
N THR A 368 -7.45 -21.79 30.52
CA THR A 368 -8.83 -21.44 30.86
C THR A 368 -9.80 -21.83 29.74
N ASN A 369 -11.03 -22.23 30.09
CA ASN A 369 -12.08 -22.51 29.11
C ASN A 369 -12.75 -21.21 28.62
N THR A 370 -11.93 -20.32 28.07
CA THR A 370 -12.36 -19.12 27.35
C THR A 370 -11.75 -19.15 25.95
N PHE A 371 -12.09 -18.19 25.10
CA PHE A 371 -11.59 -18.16 23.72
C PHE A 371 -11.12 -16.75 23.35
N TRP A 372 -10.27 -16.69 22.33
CA TRP A 372 -9.83 -15.47 21.69
C TRP A 372 -10.14 -15.53 20.20
N ILE A 373 -10.39 -14.34 19.64
CA ILE A 373 -10.40 -14.11 18.21
C ILE A 373 -9.40 -13.00 17.97
N ASP A 374 -8.43 -13.25 17.11
CA ASP A 374 -7.56 -12.20 16.60
C ASP A 374 -7.88 -11.96 15.14
N ALA A 375 -8.38 -10.76 14.87
CA ALA A 375 -8.83 -10.39 13.54
C ALA A 375 -7.68 -9.74 12.80
N TRP A 376 -7.54 -10.08 11.53
CA TRP A 376 -6.64 -9.35 10.66
C TRP A 376 -7.14 -7.90 10.57
N ALA A 377 -6.27 -6.99 10.99
CA ALA A 377 -6.47 -5.57 11.13
C ALA A 377 -5.38 -4.79 10.39
N GLY A 378 -4.85 -5.35 9.30
CA GLY A 378 -3.97 -4.63 8.39
C GLY A 378 -4.75 -3.61 7.53
N GLY A 379 -3.99 -2.80 6.80
CA GLY A 379 -4.52 -1.72 5.96
C GLY A 379 -4.50 -0.35 6.64
N SER A 380 -4.98 0.67 5.91
CA SER A 380 -4.87 2.08 6.32
C SER A 380 -5.92 2.53 7.34
N ASP A 381 -6.99 1.76 7.53
CA ASP A 381 -8.09 2.07 8.46
C ASP A 381 -8.79 0.77 8.89
N PRO A 382 -8.21 -0.01 9.80
CA PRO A 382 -8.81 -1.26 10.24
C PRO A 382 -9.92 -1.02 11.26
N GLY A 383 -11.07 -1.65 11.07
CA GLY A 383 -12.22 -1.57 11.97
C GLY A 383 -12.19 -2.58 13.13
N GLY A 384 -10.99 -3.09 13.46
CA GLY A 384 -10.81 -4.16 14.45
C GLY A 384 -11.54 -5.45 14.06
N ILE A 385 -12.07 -6.18 15.06
CA ILE A 385 -12.77 -7.46 14.85
C ILE A 385 -14.09 -7.32 14.09
N ALA A 386 -14.72 -6.15 14.12
CA ALA A 386 -16.06 -5.95 13.60
C ALA A 386 -16.09 -4.75 12.64
N PRO A 387 -15.35 -4.83 11.52
CA PRO A 387 -15.19 -3.71 10.63
C PRO A 387 -16.49 -3.34 9.94
N ARG A 388 -16.63 -2.05 9.67
CA ARG A 388 -17.66 -1.49 8.81
C ARG A 388 -17.25 -1.61 7.34
N PRO A 389 -18.20 -1.50 6.39
CA PRO A 389 -17.90 -1.64 4.96
C PRO A 389 -16.85 -0.68 4.38
N ASP A 390 -16.59 0.43 5.06
CA ASP A 390 -15.58 1.45 4.72
C ASP A 390 -14.20 1.16 5.31
N ASN A 391 -14.07 0.22 6.26
CA ASN A 391 -12.78 -0.14 6.83
C ASN A 391 -11.99 -1.07 5.91
N SER A 392 -10.66 -0.93 5.95
CA SER A 392 -9.71 -1.65 5.11
C SER A 392 -9.67 -3.17 5.30
N ASN A 393 -10.17 -3.68 6.43
CA ASN A 393 -10.26 -5.10 6.74
C ASN A 393 -11.69 -5.67 6.63
N TYR A 394 -12.57 -5.03 5.84
CA TYR A 394 -13.90 -5.55 5.52
C TYR A 394 -13.91 -6.32 4.19
N PHE A 395 -14.30 -7.59 4.23
CA PHE A 395 -14.30 -8.48 3.06
C PHE A 395 -15.72 -8.99 2.75
N LYS A 396 -16.16 -8.83 1.49
CA LYS A 396 -17.46 -9.35 1.00
C LYS A 396 -17.32 -10.74 0.41
N ASP A 397 -16.53 -10.86 -0.63
CA ASP A 397 -16.22 -12.12 -1.31
C ASP A 397 -14.72 -12.36 -1.20
N PHE A 398 -14.33 -13.55 -0.77
CA PHE A 398 -12.94 -13.88 -0.48
C PHE A 398 -12.67 -15.37 -0.61
N PHE A 399 -11.42 -15.69 -0.86
CA PHE A 399 -10.81 -16.97 -0.52
C PHE A 399 -9.77 -16.70 0.57
N VAL A 400 -9.94 -17.31 1.74
CA VAL A 400 -8.97 -17.22 2.84
C VAL A 400 -8.37 -18.59 3.11
N SER A 401 -7.07 -18.65 3.34
CA SER A 401 -6.34 -19.85 3.77
C SER A 401 -5.33 -19.58 4.86
N VAL A 402 -5.04 -20.59 5.67
CA VAL A 402 -3.97 -20.55 6.69
C VAL A 402 -3.47 -21.95 6.95
N ASP A 403 -2.17 -22.10 7.13
CA ASP A 403 -1.58 -23.32 7.66
C ASP A 403 -1.64 -23.28 9.18
N THR A 404 -2.14 -24.36 9.77
CA THR A 404 -2.33 -24.49 11.21
C THR A 404 -1.55 -25.67 11.74
N LEU A 405 -1.01 -25.52 12.93
CA LEU A 405 -0.36 -26.60 13.66
C LEU A 405 -0.83 -26.60 15.11
N TRP A 406 -1.40 -27.73 15.53
CA TRP A 406 -1.70 -27.99 16.93
C TRP A 406 -0.39 -28.36 17.65
N GLU A 407 -0.02 -27.56 18.65
CA GLU A 407 1.22 -27.72 19.42
C GLU A 407 0.96 -28.50 20.71
N ASP A 408 -0.08 -28.10 21.47
CA ASP A 408 -0.45 -28.73 22.74
C ASP A 408 -1.92 -28.45 23.14
N GLY A 409 -2.41 -29.17 24.16
CA GLY A 409 -3.71 -28.96 24.80
C GLY A 409 -4.70 -30.13 24.62
N PRO A 410 -5.97 -29.97 25.03
CA PRO A 410 -6.95 -31.06 24.92
C PRO A 410 -7.30 -31.43 23.47
N GLU A 411 -7.35 -32.74 23.18
CA GLU A 411 -7.52 -33.28 21.83
C GLU A 411 -8.89 -33.00 21.17
N ASN A 412 -9.87 -32.56 21.96
CA ASN A 412 -11.27 -32.38 21.57
C ASN A 412 -11.72 -30.91 21.54
N ILE A 413 -10.78 -29.98 21.48
CA ILE A 413 -11.05 -28.54 21.40
C ILE A 413 -10.70 -28.01 20.02
N GLY A 414 -11.56 -27.13 19.51
CA GLY A 414 -11.45 -26.56 18.17
C GLY A 414 -10.62 -25.29 18.11
N TYR A 415 -9.90 -25.13 17.00
CA TYR A 415 -9.26 -23.88 16.56
C TYR A 415 -9.51 -23.71 15.05
N GLY A 416 -9.33 -22.50 14.49
CA GLY A 416 -9.50 -22.28 13.06
C GLY A 416 -9.86 -20.84 12.71
N PHE A 417 -10.86 -20.65 11.85
CA PHE A 417 -11.28 -19.33 11.36
C PHE A 417 -12.54 -18.80 12.04
N THR A 418 -12.60 -17.47 12.14
CA THR A 418 -13.84 -16.68 12.21
C THR A 418 -13.89 -15.74 11.02
N VAL A 419 -14.98 -15.76 10.24
CA VAL A 419 -15.16 -14.90 9.07
C VAL A 419 -16.51 -14.17 9.09
N CYS A 420 -16.61 -13.13 8.28
CA CYS A 420 -17.77 -12.24 8.23
C CYS A 420 -18.11 -11.70 9.61
N THR A 421 -17.08 -11.32 10.37
CA THR A 421 -17.25 -10.72 11.69
C THR A 421 -17.74 -9.29 11.54
N TYR A 422 -18.88 -8.96 12.14
CA TYR A 422 -19.39 -7.59 12.17
C TYR A 422 -20.23 -7.36 13.41
N GLU A 423 -20.29 -6.10 13.85
CA GLU A 423 -21.10 -5.69 15.00
C GLU A 423 -22.48 -5.28 14.51
N ASN A 424 -23.52 -5.88 15.08
CA ASN A 424 -24.89 -5.49 14.75
C ASN A 424 -25.32 -4.23 15.54
N THR A 425 -26.54 -3.76 15.29
CA THR A 425 -27.13 -2.61 15.99
C THR A 425 -27.28 -2.81 17.51
N ALA A 426 -27.25 -4.05 18.00
CA ALA A 426 -27.32 -4.41 19.41
C ALA A 426 -25.94 -4.57 20.07
N LYS A 427 -24.84 -4.21 19.38
CA LYS A 427 -23.46 -4.34 19.84
C LYS A 427 -23.02 -5.78 20.13
N THR A 428 -23.61 -6.73 19.42
CA THR A 428 -23.22 -8.15 19.46
C THR A 428 -22.56 -8.54 18.15
N VAL A 429 -21.52 -9.40 18.24
CA VAL A 429 -20.70 -9.79 17.08
C VAL A 429 -21.35 -10.97 16.37
N SER A 430 -21.72 -10.78 15.11
CA SER A 430 -22.09 -11.86 14.20
C SER A 430 -20.85 -12.47 13.57
N TYR A 431 -20.86 -13.77 13.27
CA TYR A 431 -19.78 -14.46 12.56
C TYR A 431 -20.21 -15.81 11.97
N VAL A 432 -19.37 -16.33 11.07
CA VAL A 432 -19.30 -17.76 10.69
C VAL A 432 -17.96 -18.31 11.15
N ARG A 433 -17.92 -19.49 11.79
CA ARG A 433 -16.68 -20.15 12.20
C ARG A 433 -16.48 -21.48 11.50
N PHE A 434 -15.23 -21.79 11.23
CA PHE A 434 -14.79 -23.08 10.75
C PHE A 434 -13.65 -23.59 11.63
N LEU A 435 -13.93 -24.65 12.38
CA LEU A 435 -13.05 -25.15 13.43
C LEU A 435 -12.62 -26.58 13.14
N VAL A 436 -11.39 -26.91 13.47
CA VAL A 436 -10.86 -28.28 13.49
C VAL A 436 -10.34 -28.63 14.87
N ALA A 437 -10.50 -29.87 15.28
CA ALA A 437 -9.78 -30.47 16.40
C ALA A 437 -8.86 -31.55 15.83
N ALA A 438 -7.60 -31.18 15.58
CA ALA A 438 -6.68 -32.00 14.78
C ALA A 438 -6.41 -33.38 15.38
N ALA A 439 -6.22 -33.47 16.70
CA ALA A 439 -5.94 -34.73 17.39
C ALA A 439 -7.07 -35.76 17.24
N THR A 440 -8.33 -35.32 17.27
CA THR A 440 -9.49 -36.20 17.06
C THR A 440 -9.91 -36.33 15.58
N GLY A 441 -9.42 -35.44 14.71
CA GLY A 441 -9.70 -35.43 13.28
C GLY A 441 -11.17 -35.16 12.96
N ILE A 442 -11.76 -34.21 13.70
CA ILE A 442 -13.14 -33.73 13.52
C ILE A 442 -13.14 -32.24 13.19
N PHE A 443 -14.15 -31.78 12.47
CA PHE A 443 -14.37 -30.36 12.18
C PHE A 443 -15.79 -29.94 12.52
N LYS A 444 -16.00 -28.63 12.71
CA LYS A 444 -17.29 -28.00 12.97
C LYS A 444 -17.44 -26.73 12.16
N ILE A 445 -18.66 -26.46 11.70
CA ILE A 445 -19.05 -25.17 11.13
C ILE A 445 -20.24 -24.65 11.92
N ASP A 446 -20.11 -23.46 12.49
CA ASP A 446 -21.21 -22.80 13.19
C ASP A 446 -21.28 -21.32 12.84
N LYS A 447 -22.38 -20.69 13.24
CA LYS A 447 -22.59 -19.27 13.09
C LYS A 447 -23.17 -18.68 14.36
N ASN A 448 -22.80 -17.43 14.61
CA ASN A 448 -23.54 -16.57 15.51
C ASN A 448 -24.14 -15.46 14.67
N LYS A 449 -25.46 -15.32 14.71
CA LYS A 449 -26.10 -14.12 14.17
C LYS A 449 -26.68 -13.39 15.35
N ALA A 450 -26.26 -12.15 15.52
CA ALA A 450 -26.41 -11.40 16.75
C ALA A 450 -27.89 -11.10 17.13
N ASP A 451 -28.84 -11.35 16.22
CA ASP A 451 -30.31 -11.32 16.40
C ASP A 451 -30.98 -12.71 16.44
N ASP A 452 -30.20 -13.79 16.36
CA ASP A 452 -30.64 -15.19 16.34
C ASP A 452 -29.87 -15.99 17.42
N SER A 453 -30.33 -17.21 17.70
CA SER A 453 -29.58 -18.18 18.50
C SER A 453 -28.33 -18.67 17.76
N LEU A 454 -27.31 -19.08 18.53
CA LEU A 454 -26.14 -19.80 17.99
C LEU A 454 -26.60 -20.99 17.15
N GLY A 455 -26.24 -20.97 15.86
CA GLY A 455 -26.66 -21.97 14.90
C GLY A 455 -25.50 -22.90 14.54
N THR A 456 -25.61 -24.18 14.86
CA THR A 456 -24.72 -25.21 14.31
C THR A 456 -25.13 -25.49 12.86
N ILE A 457 -24.19 -25.36 11.92
CA ILE A 457 -24.40 -25.65 10.49
C ILE A 457 -23.94 -27.07 10.19
N VAL A 458 -22.72 -27.40 10.62
CA VAL A 458 -22.17 -28.76 10.63
C VAL A 458 -21.65 -29.02 12.04
N ASP A 459 -22.24 -29.98 12.73
CA ASP A 459 -21.75 -30.41 14.05
C ASP A 459 -20.42 -31.17 13.90
N TRP A 460 -19.73 -31.41 15.01
CA TRP A 460 -18.44 -32.11 15.04
C TRP A 460 -18.47 -33.41 14.22
N THR A 461 -17.88 -33.35 13.02
CA THR A 461 -17.94 -34.41 12.01
C THR A 461 -16.53 -34.91 11.71
N GLY A 462 -16.33 -36.23 11.70
CA GLY A 462 -15.04 -36.84 11.37
C GLY A 462 -14.64 -36.60 9.92
N SER A 463 -13.37 -36.26 9.70
CA SER A 463 -12.76 -36.16 8.37
C SER A 463 -11.44 -36.92 8.32
N SER A 464 -11.23 -37.67 7.24
CA SER A 464 -9.93 -38.28 6.94
C SER A 464 -8.94 -37.30 6.32
N LEU A 465 -9.39 -36.09 5.97
CA LEU A 465 -8.56 -35.04 5.39
C LEU A 465 -7.73 -34.31 6.45
N ILE A 466 -8.08 -34.43 7.74
CA ILE A 466 -7.34 -33.81 8.83
C ILE A 466 -6.13 -34.70 9.18
N ASN A 467 -4.93 -34.12 9.08
CA ASN A 467 -3.70 -34.72 9.55
C ASN A 467 -3.70 -34.73 11.09
N ARG A 468 -3.71 -35.93 11.67
CA ARG A 468 -3.81 -36.16 13.12
C ARG A 468 -2.47 -36.46 13.78
N THR A 469 -1.42 -36.65 12.98
CA THR A 469 -0.09 -36.92 13.49
C THR A 469 0.41 -35.68 14.23
N ASN A 470 0.89 -35.86 15.45
CA ASN A 470 1.45 -34.77 16.23
C ASN A 470 2.55 -34.03 15.44
N GLY A 471 2.55 -32.70 15.46
CA GLY A 471 3.49 -31.90 14.67
C GLY A 471 3.10 -31.73 13.19
N SER A 472 1.98 -32.29 12.71
CA SER A 472 1.57 -32.15 11.30
C SER A 472 0.72 -30.92 11.06
N LYS A 473 1.07 -30.16 10.01
CA LYS A 473 0.29 -29.01 9.56
C LYS A 473 -1.03 -29.44 8.91
N ASN A 474 -2.05 -28.60 9.06
CA ASN A 474 -3.30 -28.65 8.32
C ASN A 474 -3.57 -27.29 7.69
N ARG A 475 -3.79 -27.26 6.37
CA ARG A 475 -4.25 -26.07 5.67
C ARG A 475 -5.77 -25.98 5.76
N LEU A 476 -6.28 -24.90 6.35
CA LEU A 476 -7.71 -24.61 6.38
C LEU A 476 -8.00 -23.55 5.34
N SER A 477 -9.15 -23.64 4.67
CA SER A 477 -9.57 -22.57 3.75
C SER A 477 -11.09 -22.39 3.68
N ILE A 478 -11.50 -21.16 3.40
CA ILE A 478 -12.90 -20.79 3.18
C ILE A 478 -13.00 -19.95 1.90
N MET A 479 -13.85 -20.38 0.97
CA MET A 479 -14.26 -19.59 -0.19
C MET A 479 -15.67 -19.06 0.03
N LYS A 480 -15.86 -17.75 -0.04
CA LYS A 480 -17.17 -17.10 0.03
C LYS A 480 -17.45 -16.31 -1.24
N LYS A 481 -18.57 -16.59 -1.89
CA LYS A 481 -19.12 -15.79 -3.01
C LYS A 481 -20.61 -15.53 -2.80
N GLY A 482 -20.97 -14.28 -2.52
CA GLY A 482 -22.31 -13.94 -2.03
C GLY A 482 -22.64 -14.72 -0.75
N ASN A 483 -23.74 -15.47 -0.75
CA ASN A 483 -24.16 -16.32 0.37
C ASN A 483 -23.60 -17.75 0.31
N ALA A 484 -22.83 -18.11 -0.74
CA ALA A 484 -22.28 -19.44 -0.89
C ALA A 484 -20.91 -19.55 -0.21
N PHE A 485 -20.78 -20.48 0.73
CA PHE A 485 -19.56 -20.78 1.46
C PHE A 485 -19.08 -22.19 1.12
N THR A 486 -17.80 -22.34 0.82
CA THR A 486 -17.15 -23.63 0.61
C THR A 486 -15.96 -23.74 1.53
N PHE A 487 -15.87 -24.86 2.25
CA PHE A 487 -14.88 -25.10 3.29
C PHE A 487 -13.95 -26.22 2.86
N TYR A 488 -12.66 -26.04 3.09
CA TYR A 488 -11.61 -26.95 2.67
C TYR A 488 -10.69 -27.31 3.82
N ILE A 489 -10.22 -28.56 3.84
CA ILE A 489 -9.14 -29.03 4.70
C ILE A 489 -8.12 -29.71 3.80
N ASN A 490 -6.86 -29.25 3.85
CA ASN A 490 -5.76 -29.76 3.03
C ASN A 490 -6.18 -29.80 1.54
N ASP A 491 -6.67 -28.65 1.07
CA ASP A 491 -7.10 -28.38 -0.32
C ASP A 491 -8.29 -29.22 -0.82
N ALA A 492 -8.84 -30.09 0.02
CA ALA A 492 -10.00 -30.91 -0.31
C ALA A 492 -11.27 -30.33 0.33
N LYS A 493 -12.33 -30.23 -0.48
CA LYS A 493 -13.64 -29.73 -0.04
C LYS A 493 -14.26 -30.65 1.02
N VAL A 494 -14.58 -30.09 2.19
CA VAL A 494 -15.27 -30.81 3.28
C VAL A 494 -16.74 -30.45 3.40
N SER A 495 -17.14 -29.25 2.97
CA SER A 495 -18.52 -28.78 3.06
C SER A 495 -18.80 -27.64 2.09
N HIS A 496 -20.03 -27.55 1.62
CA HIS A 496 -20.56 -26.41 0.86
C HIS A 496 -21.91 -26.02 1.45
N GLN A 497 -22.11 -24.74 1.76
CA GLN A 497 -23.27 -24.23 2.49
C GLN A 497 -23.75 -22.91 1.90
N THR A 498 -25.07 -22.71 1.90
CA THR A 498 -25.65 -21.37 1.68
C THR A 498 -25.97 -20.77 3.04
N ILE A 499 -25.27 -19.70 3.41
CA ILE A 499 -25.40 -19.06 4.72
C ILE A 499 -25.86 -17.61 4.52
N GLU A 500 -27.14 -17.35 4.79
CA GLU A 500 -27.72 -16.02 4.61
C GLU A 500 -27.42 -15.08 5.77
N GLY A 501 -27.39 -13.77 5.47
CA GLY A 501 -27.23 -12.70 6.47
C GLY A 501 -25.78 -12.39 6.83
N PHE A 502 -24.82 -12.81 6.00
CA PHE A 502 -23.39 -12.55 6.15
C PHE A 502 -22.85 -11.95 4.86
N ASP A 503 -23.19 -10.70 4.57
CA ASP A 503 -22.81 -10.04 3.31
C ASP A 503 -21.32 -9.71 3.24
N GLY A 504 -20.67 -9.56 4.39
CA GLY A 504 -19.23 -9.33 4.53
C GLY A 504 -18.87 -9.03 5.98
N GLY A 505 -17.57 -8.87 6.26
CA GLY A 505 -17.06 -8.54 7.59
C GLY A 505 -15.56 -8.80 7.69
N GLY A 506 -15.06 -8.78 8.92
CA GLY A 506 -13.67 -9.14 9.21
C GLY A 506 -13.40 -10.64 9.07
N ILE A 507 -12.11 -10.95 8.99
CA ILE A 507 -11.57 -12.30 8.95
C ILE A 507 -10.53 -12.40 10.08
N GLY A 508 -10.57 -13.49 10.84
CA GLY A 508 -9.68 -13.70 11.97
C GLY A 508 -9.48 -15.17 12.32
N LEU A 509 -8.58 -15.38 13.26
CA LEU A 509 -8.21 -16.69 13.78
C LEU A 509 -8.95 -16.91 15.11
N TYR A 510 -9.54 -18.08 15.28
CA TYR A 510 -10.25 -18.51 16.48
C TYR A 510 -9.41 -19.52 17.26
N MET A 511 -9.20 -19.25 18.55
CA MET A 511 -8.47 -20.14 19.45
C MET A 511 -9.19 -20.25 20.79
N ASN A 512 -9.13 -21.44 21.37
CA ASN A 512 -9.53 -21.66 22.75
C ASN A 512 -8.30 -21.56 23.64
N ASN A 513 -8.43 -20.92 24.79
CA ASN A 513 -7.35 -20.69 25.76
C ASN A 513 -6.79 -21.98 26.39
N GLN A 514 -7.39 -23.14 26.13
CA GLN A 514 -6.86 -24.45 26.54
C GLN A 514 -5.87 -25.04 25.53
N LEU A 515 -5.63 -24.40 24.38
CA LEU A 515 -4.77 -24.91 23.32
C LEU A 515 -3.55 -24.02 23.10
N ASP A 516 -2.47 -24.66 22.65
CA ASP A 516 -1.36 -23.99 21.97
C ASP A 516 -1.43 -24.32 20.48
N VAL A 517 -1.46 -23.28 19.64
CA VAL A 517 -1.65 -23.41 18.19
C VAL A 517 -0.76 -22.40 17.48
N SER A 518 -0.06 -22.84 16.44
CA SER A 518 0.68 -21.95 15.54
C SER A 518 0.01 -21.83 14.17
N PHE A 519 0.13 -20.65 13.59
CA PHE A 519 -0.41 -20.27 12.29
C PHE A 519 0.72 -19.78 11.39
N ASP A 520 0.56 -20.05 10.09
CA ASP A 520 1.56 -19.78 9.06
C ASP A 520 0.85 -19.59 7.71
N ASN A 521 1.49 -18.89 6.77
CA ASN A 521 0.99 -18.65 5.42
C ASN A 521 -0.49 -18.18 5.38
N PHE A 522 -0.85 -17.21 6.24
CA PHE A 522 -2.18 -16.64 6.21
C PHE A 522 -2.36 -15.84 4.92
N ARG A 523 -3.42 -16.15 4.17
CA ARG A 523 -3.66 -15.53 2.86
C ARG A 523 -5.11 -15.16 2.68
N ILE A 524 -5.39 -13.98 2.14
CA ILE A 524 -6.72 -13.58 1.66
C ILE A 524 -6.60 -13.12 0.20
N THR A 525 -7.38 -13.71 -0.69
CA THR A 525 -7.52 -13.28 -2.08
C THR A 525 -8.98 -13.00 -2.44
N SER A 526 -9.20 -12.19 -3.47
CA SER A 526 -10.54 -12.04 -4.06
C SER A 526 -10.97 -13.34 -4.74
N THR A 527 -12.27 -13.68 -4.72
CA THR A 527 -12.77 -14.84 -5.48
C THR A 527 -12.76 -14.65 -6.99
N ASP A 528 -12.51 -13.43 -7.46
CA ASP A 528 -12.28 -13.15 -8.88
C ASP A 528 -10.78 -13.19 -9.22
N ASP A 529 -9.95 -13.73 -8.31
CA ASP A 529 -8.59 -14.09 -8.62
C ASP A 529 -8.57 -15.31 -9.58
N PRO A 530 -7.93 -15.18 -10.77
CA PRO A 530 -7.89 -16.25 -11.77
C PRO A 530 -7.23 -17.55 -11.27
N TRP A 531 -6.44 -17.47 -10.19
CA TRP A 531 -5.67 -18.59 -9.65
C TRP A 531 -6.46 -19.45 -8.65
N VAL A 532 -7.70 -19.09 -8.30
CA VAL A 532 -8.55 -19.95 -7.44
C VAL A 532 -9.06 -21.15 -8.27
N PRO A 533 -8.75 -22.41 -7.87
CA PRO A 533 -9.22 -23.58 -8.61
C PRO A 533 -10.75 -23.63 -8.67
N LYS A 534 -11.33 -23.66 -9.87
CA LYS A 534 -12.77 -23.80 -10.06
C LYS A 534 -13.21 -25.24 -9.82
N GLU A 535 -14.36 -25.42 -9.17
CA GLU A 535 -14.90 -26.76 -8.92
C GLU A 535 -15.06 -27.57 -10.22
N GLY A 536 -14.55 -28.80 -10.19
CA GLY A 536 -14.77 -29.83 -11.20
C GLY A 536 -15.57 -31.00 -10.61
N LEU A 537 -16.47 -31.58 -11.41
CA LEU A 537 -17.22 -32.80 -11.05
C LEU A 537 -16.31 -34.05 -10.93
N PHE A 538 -15.10 -33.97 -11.46
CA PHE A 538 -14.12 -35.05 -11.49
C PHE A 538 -12.74 -34.47 -11.14
N THR A 539 -11.94 -35.23 -10.40
CA THR A 539 -10.55 -34.90 -10.09
C THR A 539 -9.60 -35.74 -10.92
N MET A 540 -8.48 -35.15 -11.34
CA MET A 540 -7.38 -35.82 -12.02
C MET A 540 -6.10 -35.52 -11.24
N ASP A 541 -5.40 -36.57 -10.78
CA ASP A 541 -4.08 -36.46 -10.18
C ASP A 541 -3.05 -36.38 -11.31
N VAL A 542 -2.34 -35.25 -11.40
CA VAL A 542 -1.30 -35.00 -12.40
C VAL A 542 0.03 -34.91 -11.68
N ARG A 543 0.97 -35.76 -12.08
CA ARG A 543 2.34 -35.77 -11.54
C ARG A 543 3.32 -35.47 -12.66
N GLY A 544 4.25 -34.56 -12.39
CA GLY A 544 5.27 -34.14 -13.34
C GLY A 544 6.52 -33.64 -12.63
N GLN A 545 7.60 -33.48 -13.40
CA GLN A 545 8.83 -32.85 -12.96
C GLN A 545 8.96 -31.52 -13.69
N ILE A 546 9.18 -30.43 -12.95
CA ILE A 546 9.37 -29.10 -13.52
C ILE A 546 10.78 -29.03 -14.10
N CYS A 547 10.89 -28.62 -15.35
CA CYS A 547 12.18 -28.35 -16.00
C CYS A 547 12.18 -26.93 -16.56
N VAL A 548 13.21 -26.14 -16.23
CA VAL A 548 13.46 -24.82 -16.81
C VAL A 548 14.72 -24.94 -17.67
N ASP A 549 14.64 -24.58 -18.95
CA ASP A 549 15.73 -24.74 -19.93
C ASP A 549 16.31 -26.15 -20.03
N GLY A 550 15.47 -27.17 -19.81
CA GLY A 550 15.87 -28.58 -19.87
C GLY A 550 16.59 -29.11 -18.63
N LEU A 551 16.73 -28.30 -17.58
CA LEU A 551 17.25 -28.70 -16.28
C LEU A 551 16.10 -28.87 -15.29
N SER A 552 16.12 -29.96 -14.53
CA SER A 552 15.15 -30.17 -13.45
C SER A 552 15.32 -29.11 -12.37
N VAL A 553 14.21 -28.52 -11.96
CA VAL A 553 14.17 -27.60 -10.83
C VAL A 553 14.24 -28.42 -9.55
N GLU A 554 15.27 -28.18 -8.73
CA GLU A 554 15.45 -28.86 -7.43
C GLU A 554 15.19 -27.95 -6.22
N THR A 555 14.97 -26.65 -6.45
CA THR A 555 14.68 -25.68 -5.39
C THR A 555 13.17 -25.52 -5.18
N PRO A 556 12.68 -25.57 -3.93
CA PRO A 556 11.30 -25.21 -3.60
C PRO A 556 10.98 -23.78 -4.05
N GLY A 557 9.70 -23.50 -4.35
CA GLY A 557 9.22 -22.14 -4.69
C GLY A 557 8.64 -21.97 -6.10
N TYR A 558 8.37 -23.06 -6.82
CA TYR A 558 7.70 -23.03 -8.12
C TYR A 558 6.31 -23.63 -8.01
N VAL A 559 5.29 -22.85 -8.36
CA VAL A 559 3.91 -23.32 -8.37
C VAL A 559 3.51 -23.71 -9.79
N VAL A 560 2.91 -24.89 -9.96
CA VAL A 560 2.33 -25.36 -11.22
C VAL A 560 0.82 -25.25 -11.13
N ALA A 561 0.21 -24.47 -12.01
CA ALA A 561 -1.24 -24.41 -12.17
C ALA A 561 -1.68 -25.14 -13.45
N ALA A 562 -2.77 -25.89 -13.35
CA ALA A 562 -3.47 -26.45 -14.49
C ALA A 562 -4.63 -25.52 -14.87
N PHE A 563 -4.74 -25.20 -16.16
CA PHE A 563 -5.81 -24.34 -16.68
C PHE A 563 -6.70 -25.11 -17.64
N GLY A 564 -7.98 -24.76 -17.66
CA GLY A 564 -8.91 -25.24 -18.68
C GLY A 564 -8.84 -24.44 -19.98
N PRO A 565 -9.80 -24.68 -20.91
CA PRO A 565 -9.77 -24.12 -22.26
C PRO A 565 -9.82 -22.59 -22.32
N ASP A 566 -10.34 -21.94 -21.27
CA ASP A 566 -10.48 -20.48 -21.20
C ASP A 566 -9.19 -19.79 -20.69
N GLY A 567 -8.08 -20.53 -20.61
CA GLY A 567 -6.76 -20.02 -20.26
C GLY A 567 -6.65 -19.65 -18.78
N ASP A 568 -5.89 -18.60 -18.50
CA ASP A 568 -5.48 -18.21 -17.14
C ASP A 568 -6.67 -17.92 -16.21
N TYR A 569 -7.85 -17.61 -16.76
CA TYR A 569 -9.08 -17.40 -15.99
C TYR A 569 -9.79 -18.68 -15.58
N ASP A 570 -9.25 -19.85 -15.90
CA ASP A 570 -9.85 -21.15 -15.64
C ASP A 570 -8.88 -22.10 -14.93
N CYS A 571 -8.30 -21.64 -13.81
CA CYS A 571 -7.49 -22.50 -12.94
C CYS A 571 -8.33 -23.72 -12.50
N ARG A 572 -7.82 -24.92 -12.72
CA ARG A 572 -8.43 -26.22 -12.41
C ARG A 572 -7.67 -27.00 -11.33
N GLY A 573 -6.49 -26.53 -10.94
CA GLY A 573 -5.67 -27.15 -9.91
C GLY A 573 -4.32 -26.44 -9.77
N ILE A 574 -3.77 -26.46 -8.57
CA ILE A 574 -2.46 -25.90 -8.22
C ILE A 574 -1.66 -26.96 -7.46
N ALA A 575 -0.35 -27.00 -7.70
CA ALA A 575 0.60 -27.81 -6.96
C ALA A 575 1.88 -27.00 -6.68
N ASP A 576 2.40 -27.12 -5.45
CA ASP A 576 3.65 -26.50 -4.97
C ASP A 576 4.87 -27.41 -5.16
#